data_AF-A0A7C7JTQ5-F1
#
_entry.id   AF-A0A7C7JTQ5-F1
#
_cell.length_a   1.000
_cell.length_b   1.000
_cell.length_c   1.000
_cell.angle_alpha   90.00
_cell.angle_beta   90.00
_cell.angle_gamma   90.00
#
_symmetry.space_group_name_H-M   'P 1'
#
loop_
_entity.id
_entity.type
_entity.pdbx_description
1 polymer ?
#
loop_
_entity_poly.entity_id
_entity_poly.type
_entity_poly.pdbx_seq_one_letter_code
_entity_poly.pdbx_strand_id
1 'polypeptide(L)'
;MVNRKTAKWIRKAHRYLGIFLGIQFLMWTISGMYFSWTDIDEIHGDQFKKVAPKQKSFNDLLGTSQLDTEQPIQTLELLEIANEPYYWINE
;
A
#
# COMPACT_ATOMS: atom_id res chain seq x y z
N MET A 1 -5.03 -54.82 8.02
CA MET A 1 -5.83 -54.89 6.77
C MET A 1 -6.97 -53.88 6.87
N VAL A 2 -7.01 -52.83 6.04
CA VAL A 2 -8.06 -51.79 6.13
C VAL A 2 -9.42 -52.38 5.77
N ASN A 3 -10.45 -52.06 6.55
CA ASN A 3 -11.81 -52.53 6.30
C ASN A 3 -12.24 -52.21 4.85
N ARG A 4 -12.82 -53.19 4.16
CA ARG A 4 -13.25 -53.07 2.75
C ARG A 4 -14.17 -51.87 2.50
N LYS A 5 -15.02 -51.49 3.47
CA LYS A 5 -15.87 -50.29 3.39
C LYS A 5 -15.04 -49.01 3.44
N THR A 6 -14.09 -48.94 4.36
CA THR A 6 -13.15 -47.82 4.51
C THR A 6 -12.28 -47.65 3.26
N ALA A 7 -11.75 -48.74 2.70
CA ALA A 7 -10.95 -48.71 1.46
C ALA A 7 -11.75 -48.24 0.22
N LYS A 8 -13.07 -48.50 0.18
CA LYS A 8 -13.95 -47.92 -0.85
C LYS A 8 -14.15 -46.43 -0.66
N TRP A 9 -14.36 -45.99 0.58
CA TRP A 9 -14.50 -44.57 0.93
C TRP A 9 -13.24 -43.77 0.64
N ILE A 10 -12.06 -44.26 1.01
CA ILE A 10 -10.78 -43.61 0.73
C ILE A 10 -10.59 -43.39 -0.77
N ARG A 11 -10.87 -44.40 -1.61
CA ARG A 11 -10.77 -44.25 -3.08
C ARG A 11 -11.74 -43.22 -3.64
N LYS A 12 -12.96 -43.16 -3.10
CA LYS A 12 -13.96 -42.17 -3.49
C LYS A 12 -13.49 -40.77 -3.11
N ALA A 13 -13.10 -40.58 -1.85
CA ALA A 13 -12.59 -39.31 -1.33
C ALA A 13 -11.35 -38.83 -2.10
N HIS A 14 -10.36 -39.71 -2.32
CA HIS A 14 -9.15 -39.37 -3.06
C HIS A 14 -9.46 -38.89 -4.49
N ARG A 15 -10.39 -39.54 -5.19
CA ARG A 15 -10.80 -39.12 -6.54
C ARG A 15 -11.40 -37.71 -6.55
N TYR A 16 -12.35 -37.45 -5.65
CA TYR A 16 -13.01 -36.14 -5.61
C TYR A 16 -12.10 -35.05 -5.06
N LEU A 17 -11.29 -35.35 -4.06
CA LEU A 17 -10.31 -34.42 -3.50
C LEU A 17 -9.23 -34.08 -4.53
N GLY A 18 -8.76 -35.06 -5.31
CA GLY A 18 -7.80 -34.83 -6.39
C GLY A 18 -8.35 -33.91 -7.46
N ILE A 19 -9.61 -34.09 -7.88
CA ILE A 19 -10.27 -33.19 -8.84
C ILE A 19 -10.42 -31.77 -8.25
N PHE A 20 -10.88 -31.67 -7.00
CA PHE A 20 -11.02 -30.38 -6.32
C PHE A 20 -9.69 -29.63 -6.25
N LEU A 21 -8.63 -30.29 -5.76
CA LEU A 21 -7.29 -29.71 -5.67
C LEU A 21 -6.70 -29.39 -7.05
N GLY A 22 -6.97 -30.21 -8.07
CA GLY A 22 -6.54 -29.95 -9.44
C GLY A 22 -7.18 -28.66 -10.00
N ILE A 23 -8.47 -28.44 -9.77
CA ILE A 23 -9.15 -27.19 -10.16
C ILE A 23 -8.58 -26.00 -9.38
N GLN A 24 -8.38 -26.14 -8.06
CA GLN A 24 -7.75 -25.10 -7.24
C GLN A 24 -6.35 -24.73 -7.77
N PHE A 25 -5.54 -25.73 -8.10
CA PHE A 25 -4.21 -25.52 -8.66
C PHE A 25 -4.27 -24.85 -10.03
N LEU A 26 -5.20 -25.25 -10.89
CA LEU A 26 -5.39 -24.61 -12.20
C LEU A 26 -5.79 -23.14 -12.07
N MET A 27 -6.76 -22.84 -11.19
CA MET A 27 -7.15 -21.46 -10.90
C MET A 27 -5.97 -20.65 -10.35
N TRP A 28 -5.18 -21.24 -9.44
CA TRP A 28 -3.99 -20.61 -8.89
C TRP A 28 -2.93 -20.32 -9.96
N THR A 29 -2.65 -21.27 -10.86
CA THR A 29 -1.70 -21.09 -11.97
C THR A 29 -2.17 -20.03 -12.95
N ILE A 30 -3.44 -20.05 -13.35
CA ILE A 30 -4.01 -19.06 -14.27
C ILE A 30 -3.97 -17.67 -13.62
N SER A 31 -4.29 -17.55 -12.34
CA SER A 31 -4.21 -16.28 -11.61
C SER A 31 -2.78 -15.75 -11.59
N GLY A 32 -1.79 -16.59 -11.28
CA GLY A 32 -0.38 -16.20 -11.30
C GLY A 32 0.10 -15.76 -12.68
N MET A 33 -0.30 -16.49 -13.73
CA MET A 33 0.02 -16.13 -15.11
C MET A 33 -0.64 -14.81 -15.52
N TYR A 34 -1.91 -14.60 -15.17
CA TYR A 34 -2.63 -13.35 -15.41
C TYR A 34 -1.92 -12.16 -14.76
N PHE A 35 -1.54 -12.28 -13.48
CA PHE A 35 -0.82 -11.21 -12.78
C PHE A 35 0.59 -10.99 -13.31
N SER A 36 1.28 -12.02 -13.82
CA SER A 36 2.59 -11.86 -14.45
C SER A 36 2.53 -11.18 -15.82
N TRP A 37 1.42 -11.30 -16.53
CA TRP A 37 1.24 -10.68 -17.85
C TRP A 37 0.61 -9.27 -17.74
N THR A 38 -0.17 -9.00 -16.71
CA THR A 38 -0.78 -7.68 -16.51
C THR A 38 0.30 -6.67 -16.14
N ASP A 39 0.28 -5.51 -16.81
CA ASP A 39 1.18 -4.42 -16.48
C ASP A 39 0.89 -3.93 -15.06
N ILE A 40 1.92 -3.94 -14.23
CA ILE A 40 1.80 -3.60 -12.82
C ILE A 40 1.48 -2.11 -12.64
N ASP A 41 1.83 -1.28 -13.62
CA ASP A 41 1.63 0.17 -13.55
C ASP A 41 0.14 0.57 -13.65
N GLU A 42 -0.70 -0.26 -14.29
CA GLU A 42 -2.14 -0.03 -14.40
C GLU A 42 -2.89 -0.31 -13.08
N ILE A 43 -2.35 -1.22 -12.26
CA ILE A 43 -2.99 -1.74 -11.03
C ILE A 43 -2.43 -1.14 -9.73
N HIS A 44 -1.25 -0.51 -9.75
CA HIS A 44 -0.64 0.08 -8.54
C HIS A 44 -1.42 1.24 -7.94
N GLY A 45 -2.32 1.87 -8.71
CA GLY A 45 -3.03 3.04 -8.22
C GLY A 45 -2.10 4.23 -8.01
N ASP A 46 -0.98 4.30 -8.74
CA ASP A 46 -0.10 5.48 -8.74
C ASP A 46 -0.85 6.74 -9.17
N GLN A 47 -1.88 6.58 -10.00
CA GLN A 47 -2.88 7.61 -10.31
C GLN A 47 -3.68 8.11 -9.09
N PHE A 48 -3.79 7.31 -8.02
CA PHE A 48 -4.42 7.67 -6.74
C PHE A 48 -3.41 8.08 -5.67
N LYS A 49 -2.10 7.90 -5.91
CA LYS A 49 -1.09 8.52 -5.05
C LYS A 49 -1.30 10.02 -5.18
N LYS A 50 -1.70 10.65 -4.07
CA LYS A 50 -1.77 12.10 -3.96
C LYS A 50 -0.39 12.61 -4.39
N VAL A 51 -0.33 13.22 -5.57
CA VAL A 51 0.87 13.92 -6.04
C VAL A 51 1.31 14.78 -4.87
N ALA A 52 2.57 14.64 -4.43
CA ALA A 52 3.07 15.42 -3.32
C ALA A 52 2.63 16.88 -3.54
N PRO A 53 1.91 17.50 -2.60
CA PRO A 53 1.38 18.83 -2.80
C PRO A 53 2.54 19.69 -3.27
N LYS A 54 2.42 20.29 -4.46
CA LYS A 54 3.44 21.20 -4.98
C LYS A 54 3.60 22.28 -3.92
N GLN A 55 4.73 22.28 -3.23
CA GLN A 55 5.04 23.29 -2.23
C GLN A 55 4.88 24.64 -2.89
N LYS A 56 3.94 25.46 -2.39
CA LYS A 56 3.81 26.81 -2.89
C LYS A 56 5.03 27.61 -2.46
N SER A 57 5.55 28.38 -3.41
CA SER A 57 6.54 29.40 -3.11
C SER A 57 5.83 30.59 -2.50
N PHE A 58 6.26 31.01 -1.31
CA PHE A 58 5.81 32.24 -0.68
C PHE A 58 6.88 33.31 -0.87
N ASN A 59 6.45 34.52 -1.19
CA ASN A 59 7.31 35.70 -1.18
C ASN A 59 7.10 36.46 0.13
N ASP A 60 8.02 37.36 0.48
CA ASP A 60 7.90 38.24 1.64
C ASP A 60 7.80 37.53 3.01
N LEU A 61 8.39 36.32 3.08
CA LEU A 61 8.57 35.61 4.34
C LEU A 61 9.48 36.39 5.29
N LEU A 62 9.14 36.42 6.57
CA LEU A 62 9.98 37.03 7.60
C LEU A 62 11.33 36.32 7.66
N GLY A 63 12.41 37.11 7.67
CA GLY A 63 13.74 36.58 7.92
C GLY A 63 13.83 35.98 9.32
N THR A 64 14.66 34.95 9.50
CA THR A 64 14.84 34.29 10.81
C THR A 64 15.32 35.26 11.91
N SER A 65 16.01 36.33 11.53
CA SER A 65 16.43 37.42 12.44
C SER A 65 15.31 38.34 12.89
N GLN A 66 14.16 38.31 12.21
CA GLN A 66 12.99 39.13 12.50
C GLN A 66 11.93 38.38 13.32
N LEU A 67 12.16 37.10 13.61
CA LEU A 67 11.27 36.28 14.43
C LEU A 67 11.40 36.69 15.89
N ASP A 68 10.35 37.30 16.43
CA ASP A 68 10.25 37.66 17.84
C ASP A 68 9.89 36.40 18.65
N THR A 69 10.91 35.67 19.09
CA THR A 69 10.74 34.41 19.84
C THR A 69 11.33 34.56 21.23
N GLU A 70 10.53 34.26 22.25
CA GLU A 70 10.97 34.33 23.66
C GLU A 70 11.89 33.16 24.05
N GLN A 71 11.89 32.08 23.27
CA GLN A 71 12.64 30.86 23.53
C GLN A 71 13.61 30.55 22.38
N PRO A 72 14.76 29.91 22.67
CA PRO A 72 15.69 29.51 21.63
C PRO A 72 15.02 28.53 20.65
N ILE A 73 15.21 28.79 19.35
CA ILE A 73 14.71 27.97 18.26
C ILE A 73 15.61 26.74 18.09
N GLN A 74 15.05 25.54 18.25
CA GLN A 74 15.68 24.23 18.04
C GLN A 74 15.24 23.62 16.70
N THR A 75 13.95 23.78 16.36
CA THR A 75 13.37 23.35 15.08
C THR A 75 12.56 24.50 14.48
N LEU A 76 12.62 24.63 13.15
CA LEU A 76 11.88 25.64 12.38
C LEU A 76 11.39 25.00 11.08
N GLU A 77 10.08 24.91 10.90
CA GLU A 77 9.44 24.35 9.71
C GLU A 77 8.47 25.37 9.10
N LEU A 78 8.43 25.48 7.76
CA LEU A 78 7.47 26.31 7.04
C LEU A 78 6.27 25.45 6.64
N LEU A 79 5.10 25.75 7.19
CA LEU A 79 3.83 25.09 6.91
C LEU A 79 2.93 25.99 6.06
N GLU A 80 2.18 25.38 5.14
CA GLU A 80 1.06 26.03 4.45
C GLU A 80 -0.25 25.61 5.11
N ILE A 81 -1.00 26.57 5.68
CA ILE A 81 -2.33 26.33 6.24
C ILE A 81 -3.31 27.25 5.52
N ALA A 82 -4.27 26.67 4.78
CA ALA A 82 -5.27 27.43 4.03
C ALA A 82 -4.69 28.50 3.08
N ASN A 83 -3.61 28.17 2.36
CA ASN A 83 -2.83 29.05 1.47
C ASN A 83 -2.00 30.15 2.17
N GLU A 84 -1.88 30.13 3.49
CA GLU A 84 -1.07 31.09 4.25
C GLU A 84 0.18 30.40 4.83
N PRO A 85 1.36 31.05 4.79
CA PRO A 85 2.59 30.51 5.36
C PRO A 85 2.66 30.70 6.88
N TYR A 86 3.01 29.64 7.61
CA TYR A 86 3.24 29.66 9.05
C TYR A 86 4.60 29.06 9.38
N TYR A 87 5.29 29.66 10.35
CA TYR A 87 6.47 29.05 10.96
C TYR A 87 6.05 28.20 12.16
N TRP A 88 6.33 26.89 12.09
CA TRP A 88 6.22 25.98 13.22
C TRP A 88 7.56 25.93 13.94
N ILE A 89 7.56 26.25 15.23
CA ILE A 89 8.78 26.43 16.04
C ILE A 89 8.72 25.46 17.22
N ASN A 90 9.82 24.73 17.46
CA ASN A 90 10.00 23.88 18.64
C ASN A 90 8.86 22.89 18.87
N GLU A 91 8.78 21.86 18.03
CA GLU A 91 7.91 20.69 18.26
C GLU A 91 8.14 20.04 19.64
#